data_AF-W1XH55-F1
#
_entry.id   AF-W1XH55-F1
#
_cell.length_a   1.000
_cell.length_b   1.000
_cell.length_c   1.000
_cell.angle_alpha   90.00
_cell.angle_beta   90.00
_cell.angle_gamma   90.00
#
_symmetry.space_group_name_H-M   'P 1'
#
loop_
_entity.id
_entity.type
_entity.pdbx_description
1 polymer ?
#
loop_
_entity_poly.entity_id
_entity_poly.type
_entity_poly.pdbx_seq_one_letter_code
_entity_poly.pdbx_strand_id
1 'polypeptide(L)'
;KLGFQSFTEEKINDLFGKFKELADRKKQVYDDDIVALVVDNLHHKKAFELVAQYYKLGEKGYAYADVRLMTPEGEKADAAVGDGPVDASLKAVERVVGLPISLKDYQIRAIT
;
A
#
# COMPACT_ATOMS: atom_id res chain seq x y z
N LYS A 1 -5.18 3.53 21.48
CA LYS A 1 -5.11 4.84 20.77
C LYS A 1 -4.62 4.58 19.35
N LEU A 2 -5.42 4.89 18.32
CA LEU A 2 -5.18 4.50 16.92
C LEU A 2 -4.20 5.42 16.14
N GLY A 3 -3.51 6.36 16.80
CA GLY A 3 -2.41 7.12 16.18
C GLY A 3 -2.79 8.25 15.21
N PHE A 4 -4.07 8.53 14.99
CA PHE A 4 -4.50 9.61 14.09
C PHE A 4 -4.43 11.01 14.75
N GLN A 5 -4.06 12.03 13.96
CA GLN A 5 -4.08 13.44 14.38
C GLN A 5 -5.52 13.97 14.50
N SER A 6 -5.68 15.13 15.16
CA SER A 6 -6.99 15.76 15.41
C SER A 6 -7.75 16.02 14.10
N PHE A 7 -8.94 15.43 13.99
CA PHE A 7 -9.89 15.71 12.91
C PHE A 7 -10.75 16.92 13.25
N THR A 8 -11.29 17.61 12.24
CA THR A 8 -12.35 18.61 12.44
C THR A 8 -13.67 17.91 12.78
N GLU A 9 -14.57 18.59 13.52
CA GLU A 9 -15.89 18.03 13.88
C GLU A 9 -16.70 17.58 12.65
N GLU A 10 -16.62 18.34 11.55
CA GLU A 10 -17.26 17.99 10.26
C GLU A 10 -16.77 16.64 9.72
N LYS A 11 -15.46 16.39 9.81
CA LYS A 11 -14.85 15.15 9.31
C LYS A 11 -15.12 13.97 10.24
N ILE A 12 -15.25 14.22 11.55
CA ILE A 12 -15.72 13.23 12.51
C ILE A 12 -17.18 12.85 12.23
N ASN A 13 -18.05 13.80 11.95
CA ASN A 13 -19.45 13.54 11.65
C ASN A 13 -19.62 12.73 10.34
N ASP A 14 -18.84 13.04 9.30
CA ASP A 14 -18.82 12.25 8.06
C ASP A 14 -18.33 10.80 8.29
N LEU A 15 -17.20 10.64 9.00
CA LEU A 15 -16.68 9.33 9.39
C LEU A 15 -17.68 8.53 10.24
N PHE A 16 -18.39 9.20 11.15
CA PHE A 16 -19.39 8.58 12.01
C PHE A 16 -20.61 8.10 11.22
N GLY A 17 -21.05 8.83 10.19
CA GLY A 17 -22.08 8.39 9.27
C GLY A 17 -21.70 7.09 8.57
N LYS A 18 -20.48 7.04 8.01
CA LYS A 18 -19.98 5.85 7.31
C LYS A 18 -19.69 4.68 8.25
N PHE A 19 -19.34 4.95 9.50
CA PHE A 19 -19.24 3.92 10.54
C PHE A 19 -20.60 3.25 10.80
N LYS A 20 -21.69 4.02 10.86
CA LYS A 20 -23.05 3.43 11.00
C LYS A 20 -23.39 2.53 9.81
N GLU A 21 -23.12 2.98 8.59
CA GLU A 21 -23.33 2.15 7.39
C GLU A 21 -22.46 0.88 7.38
N LEU A 22 -21.26 0.95 7.95
CA LEU A 22 -20.39 -0.22 8.10
C LEU A 22 -20.93 -1.19 9.17
N ALA A 23 -21.40 -0.66 10.31
CA ALA A 23 -22.01 -1.43 11.38
C ALA A 23 -23.34 -2.08 10.96
N ASP A 24 -24.13 -1.40 10.13
CA ASP A 24 -25.36 -1.98 9.56
C ASP A 24 -25.05 -3.14 8.60
N ARG A 25 -23.89 -3.11 7.93
CA ARG A 25 -23.44 -4.18 7.02
C ARG A 25 -22.72 -5.33 7.72
N LYS A 26 -22.08 -5.10 8.88
CA LYS A 26 -21.31 -6.10 9.62
C LYS A 26 -21.83 -6.28 11.05
N LYS A 27 -22.17 -7.52 11.43
CA LYS A 27 -22.59 -7.88 12.80
C LYS A 27 -21.56 -7.55 13.89
N GLN A 28 -20.27 -7.48 13.54
CA GLN A 28 -19.20 -7.01 14.42
C GLN A 28 -18.21 -6.18 13.61
N VAL A 29 -17.85 -5.01 14.16
CA VAL A 29 -16.85 -4.09 13.61
C VAL A 29 -15.62 -4.18 14.49
N TYR A 30 -14.46 -4.43 13.88
CA TYR A 30 -13.17 -4.53 14.58
C TYR A 30 -12.35 -3.24 14.45
N ASP A 31 -11.30 -3.11 15.26
CA ASP A 31 -10.40 -1.94 15.21
C ASP A 31 -9.80 -1.74 13.81
N ASP A 32 -9.46 -2.82 13.11
CA ASP A 32 -8.94 -2.79 11.73
C ASP A 32 -9.94 -2.19 10.73
N ASP A 33 -11.24 -2.42 10.95
CA ASP A 33 -12.30 -1.87 10.11
C ASP A 33 -12.42 -0.35 10.31
N ILE A 34 -12.22 0.14 11.54
CA ILE A 34 -12.21 1.57 11.86
C ILE A 34 -10.98 2.23 11.25
N VAL A 35 -9.81 1.58 11.31
CA VAL A 35 -8.57 2.05 10.67
C VAL A 35 -8.78 2.16 9.15
N ALA A 36 -9.31 1.13 8.51
CA ALA A 36 -9.59 1.14 7.08
C ALA A 36 -10.56 2.28 6.69
N LEU A 37 -11.64 2.46 7.44
CA LEU A 37 -12.61 3.52 7.21
C LEU A 37 -11.98 4.92 7.29
N VAL A 38 -11.10 5.14 8.27
CA VAL A 38 -10.41 6.41 8.47
C VAL A 38 -9.37 6.64 7.37
N VAL A 39 -8.63 5.61 6.96
CA VAL A 39 -7.62 5.68 5.89
C VAL A 39 -8.25 6.01 4.54
N ASP A 40 -9.40 5.40 4.21
CA ASP A 40 -10.12 5.67 2.95
C ASP A 40 -10.70 7.09 2.88
N ASN A 41 -10.99 7.71 4.03
CA ASN A 41 -11.57 9.07 4.13
C ASN A 41 -10.55 10.17 4.43
N LEU A 42 -9.32 9.79 4.76
CA LEU A 42 -8.19 10.68 4.66
C LEU A 42 -7.86 10.82 3.18
N HIS A 43 -8.16 12.00 2.62
CA HIS A 43 -7.61 12.45 1.34
C HIS A 43 -6.08 12.46 1.40
N HIS A 44 -5.45 11.29 1.33
CA HIS A 44 -4.04 11.18 1.08
C HIS A 44 -3.84 11.46 -0.40
N LYS A 45 -3.17 12.57 -0.73
CA LYS A 45 -2.43 12.60 -1.99
C LYS A 45 -1.52 11.36 -1.95
N LYS A 46 -1.75 10.41 -2.85
CA LYS A 46 -0.85 9.26 -3.01
C LYS A 46 0.55 9.82 -3.24
N ALA A 47 1.45 9.62 -2.29
CA ALA A 47 2.84 10.08 -2.43
C ALA A 47 3.53 9.33 -3.58
N PHE A 48 3.20 8.04 -3.72
CA PHE A 48 3.67 7.18 -4.80
C PHE A 48 2.51 6.36 -5.35
N GLU A 49 2.47 6.17 -6.66
CA GLU A 49 1.50 5.30 -7.33
C GLU A 49 2.22 4.39 -8.33
N LEU A 50 1.90 3.10 -8.30
CA LEU A 50 2.44 2.14 -9.26
C LEU A 50 1.80 2.37 -10.63
N VAL A 51 2.62 2.77 -11.61
CA VAL A 51 2.18 2.98 -12.99
C VAL A 51 2.29 1.68 -13.78
N ALA A 52 3.43 1.01 -13.67
CA ALA A 52 3.67 -0.26 -14.32
C ALA A 52 4.70 -1.09 -13.54
N GLN A 53 4.56 -2.40 -13.65
CA GLN A 53 5.60 -3.34 -13.24
C GLN A 53 5.71 -4.45 -14.28
N TYR A 54 6.95 -4.90 -14.50
CA TYR A 54 7.25 -6.10 -15.23
C TYR A 54 8.31 -6.87 -14.46
N TYR A 55 8.20 -8.20 -14.41
CA TYR A 55 9.26 -9.01 -13.88
C TYR A 55 9.47 -10.24 -14.76
N LYS A 56 10.70 -10.76 -14.69
CA LYS A 56 11.08 -12.01 -15.35
C LYS A 56 11.86 -12.85 -14.36
N LEU A 57 11.37 -14.07 -14.13
CA LEU A 57 12.09 -15.06 -13.37
C LEU A 57 13.21 -15.65 -14.24
N GLY A 58 14.43 -15.64 -13.69
CA GLY A 58 15.59 -16.29 -14.28
C GLY A 58 15.68 -17.75 -13.87
N GLU A 59 16.51 -18.50 -14.61
CA GLU A 59 16.89 -19.84 -14.18
C GLU A 59 17.76 -19.72 -12.93
N LYS A 60 17.56 -20.61 -11.94
CA LYS A 60 18.23 -20.59 -10.62
C LYS A 60 17.67 -19.60 -9.59
N GLY A 61 16.43 -19.13 -9.77
CA GLY A 61 15.66 -18.49 -8.69
C GLY A 61 15.81 -16.97 -8.56
N TYR A 62 16.81 -16.36 -9.20
CA TYR A 62 16.89 -14.90 -9.28
C TYR A 62 15.81 -14.34 -10.22
N ALA A 63 15.35 -13.12 -9.98
CA ALA A 63 14.42 -12.43 -10.87
C ALA A 63 14.91 -11.02 -11.19
N TYR A 64 14.53 -10.55 -12.37
CA TYR A 64 14.63 -9.16 -12.78
C TYR A 64 13.26 -8.50 -12.62
N ALA A 65 13.20 -7.28 -12.10
CA ALA A 65 11.99 -6.48 -12.04
C ALA A 65 12.27 -5.06 -12.57
N ASP A 66 11.36 -4.57 -13.40
CA ASP A 66 11.27 -3.19 -13.89
C ASP A 66 10.02 -2.57 -13.27
N VAL A 67 10.18 -1.46 -12.56
CA VAL A 67 9.12 -0.80 -11.82
C VAL A 67 9.08 0.67 -12.19
N ARG A 68 7.87 1.15 -12.47
CA ARG A 68 7.58 2.55 -12.80
C ARG A 68 6.57 3.12 -11.82
N LEU A 69 6.97 4.17 -11.12
CA LEU A 69 6.17 4.86 -10.12
C LEU A 69 5.92 6.31 -10.53
N MET A 70 4.69 6.77 -10.32
CA MET A 70 4.39 8.20 -10.24
C MET A 70 4.84 8.68 -8.88
N THR A 71 5.79 9.60 -8.84
CA THR A 71 6.32 10.23 -7.62
C THR A 71 5.82 11.68 -7.53
N PRO A 72 6.01 12.40 -6.41
CA PRO A 72 5.64 13.81 -6.31
C PRO A 72 6.41 14.70 -7.30
N GLU A 73 7.54 14.22 -7.81
CA GLU A 73 8.42 14.89 -8.77
C GLU A 73 8.13 14.49 -10.23
N GLY A 74 7.17 13.58 -10.44
CA GLY A 74 6.84 13.00 -11.75
C GLY A 74 7.11 11.51 -11.84
N GLU A 75 6.95 10.95 -13.04
CA GLU A 75 7.14 9.52 -13.30
C GLU A 75 8.62 9.14 -13.28
N LYS A 76 8.97 8.15 -12.47
CA LYS A 76 10.31 7.57 -12.37
C LYS A 76 10.24 6.07 -12.59
N ALA A 77 11.28 5.51 -13.18
CA ALA A 77 11.41 4.07 -13.38
C ALA A 77 12.80 3.60 -12.96
N ASP A 78 12.87 2.41 -12.40
CA ASP A 78 14.13 1.71 -12.13
C ASP A 78 13.93 0.21 -12.25
N ALA A 79 15.03 -0.51 -12.44
CA ALA A 79 15.05 -1.95 -12.51
C ALA A 79 16.12 -2.55 -11.60
N ALA A 80 15.79 -3.69 -11.01
CA ALA A 80 16.68 -4.39 -10.10
C ALA A 80 16.62 -5.91 -10.29
N VAL A 81 17.67 -6.58 -9.82
CA VAL A 81 17.76 -8.04 -9.72
C VAL A 81 17.71 -8.44 -8.26
N GLY A 82 16.92 -9.46 -7.96
CA GLY A 82 16.72 -9.97 -6.60
C GLY A 82 16.61 -11.49 -6.56
N ASP A 83 16.56 -12.02 -5.34
CA ASP A 83 16.31 -13.42 -5.04
C ASP A 83 14.81 -13.71 -5.12
N GLY A 84 14.32 -13.72 -6.36
CA GLY A 84 12.91 -13.84 -6.70
C GLY A 84 12.22 -12.49 -7.01
N PRO A 85 10.99 -12.56 -7.53
CA PRO A 85 10.30 -11.39 -8.10
C PRO A 85 9.94 -10.35 -7.04
N VAL A 86 9.57 -10.78 -5.82
CA VAL A 86 9.22 -9.86 -4.73
C VAL A 86 10.44 -9.05 -4.28
N ASP A 87 11.58 -9.71 -4.08
CA ASP A 87 12.83 -9.05 -3.70
C ASP A 87 13.32 -8.09 -4.78
N ALA A 88 13.27 -8.51 -6.05
CA ALA A 88 13.64 -7.67 -7.18
C ALA A 88 12.77 -6.40 -7.28
N SER A 89 11.44 -6.54 -7.15
CA SER A 89 10.53 -5.40 -7.18
C SER A 89 10.75 -4.45 -6.00
N LEU A 90 10.95 -4.98 -4.79
CA LEU A 90 11.19 -4.15 -3.60
C LEU A 90 12.48 -3.34 -3.75
N LYS A 91 13.55 -3.95 -4.24
CA LYS A 91 14.82 -3.26 -4.51
C LYS A 91 14.67 -2.13 -5.53
N ALA A 92 13.90 -2.36 -6.61
CA ALA A 92 13.63 -1.33 -7.61
C ALA A 92 12.82 -0.17 -7.00
N VAL A 93 11.78 -0.48 -6.23
CA VAL A 93 10.97 0.53 -5.51
C VAL A 93 11.82 1.33 -4.53
N GLU A 94 12.67 0.68 -3.73
CA GLU A 94 13.54 1.32 -2.75
C GLU A 94 14.42 2.40 -3.38
N ARG A 95 14.96 2.11 -4.58
CA ARG A 95 15.78 3.06 -5.33
C ARG A 95 14.99 4.22 -5.93
N VAL A 96 13.79 3.96 -6.46
CA VAL A 96 12.92 5.02 -6.99
C VAL A 96 12.45 5.96 -5.88
N VAL A 97 12.12 5.40 -4.72
CA VAL A 97 11.62 6.15 -3.55
C VAL A 97 12.75 6.84 -2.79
N GLY A 98 13.96 6.26 -2.77
CA GLY A 98 15.11 6.80 -2.06
C GLY A 98 15.03 6.65 -0.53
N LEU A 99 14.21 5.71 -0.04
CA LEU A 99 14.02 5.42 1.38
C LEU A 99 14.25 3.93 1.63
N PRO A 100 14.83 3.52 2.77
CA PRO A 100 15.00 2.12 3.09
C PRO A 100 13.64 1.44 3.29
N ILE A 101 13.41 0.32 2.61
CA ILE A 101 12.18 -0.47 2.68
C ILE A 101 12.50 -1.86 3.20
N SER A 102 11.71 -2.34 4.16
CA SER A 102 11.83 -3.70 4.71
C SER A 102 10.49 -4.42 4.65
N LEU A 103 10.46 -5.61 4.05
CA LEU A 103 9.28 -6.48 4.07
C LEU A 103 9.14 -7.11 5.47
N LYS A 104 8.08 -6.75 6.20
CA LYS A 104 7.85 -7.24 7.58
C LYS A 104 7.05 -8.53 7.63
N ASP A 105 6.05 -8.66 6.76
CA ASP A 105 5.17 -9.81 6.66
C ASP A 105 4.78 -10.05 5.21
N TYR A 106 4.64 -11.31 4.84
CA TYR A 106 4.26 -11.74 3.49
C TYR A 106 3.42 -13.02 3.58
N GLN A 107 2.13 -12.90 3.23
CA GLN A 107 1.19 -14.02 3.23
C GLN A 107 0.54 -14.16 1.85
N ILE A 108 0.60 -15.37 1.29
CA ILE A 108 -0.20 -15.76 0.13
C ILE A 108 -1.32 -16.66 0.63
N ARG A 109 -2.57 -16.30 0.34
CA ARG A 109 -3.74 -17.15 0.62
C ARG A 109 -4.34 -17.59 -0.71
N ALA A 110 -4.55 -18.88 -0.87
CA ALA A 110 -5.30 -19.40 -2.00
C ALA A 110 -6.77 -18.99 -1.83
N ILE A 111 -7.38 -18.49 -2.91
CA ILE A 111 -8.83 -18.32 -3.00
C ILE A 111 -9.31 -19.50 -3.84
N THR A 112 -10.15 -20.35 -3.25
CA THR A 112 -10.86 -21.45 -3.92
C THR A 112 -12.35 -21.13 -3.92
#